data_AF-A0A1H9AR62-F1
#
_entry.id   AF-A0A1H9AR62-F1
#
_cell.length_a   1.000
_cell.length_b   1.000
_cell.length_c   1.000
_cell.angle_alpha   90.00
_cell.angle_beta   90.00
_cell.angle_gamma   90.00
#
_symmetry.space_group_name_H-M   'P 1'
#
loop_
_entity.id
_entity.type
_entity.pdbx_description
1 polymer ?
#
loop_
_entity_poly.entity_id
_entity_poly.type
_entity_poly.pdbx_seq_one_letter_code
_entity_poly.pdbx_strand_id
1 'polypeptide(L)'
;MSSNDRDATYAAIRAAMLASYAGTLASTHMSPLEALECIAAAVGSIYREVADSHLDPEGCTCGWRPNEVMDIVALEQAIAANAAREDEMVYFDLRSITPVGHG
;
A
#
# COMPACT_ATOMS: atom_id res chain seq x y z
N MET A 1 -9.44 14.99 11.17
CA MET A 1 -9.79 14.66 9.77
C MET A 1 -10.95 13.67 9.83
N SER A 2 -12.08 13.96 9.21
CA SER A 2 -13.25 13.07 9.28
C SER A 2 -12.98 11.81 8.46
N SER A 3 -13.65 10.70 8.76
CA SER A 3 -13.53 9.46 7.96
C SER A 3 -13.77 9.72 6.47
N ASN A 4 -14.78 10.54 6.17
CA ASN A 4 -15.15 10.92 4.80
C ASN A 4 -14.05 11.73 4.08
N ASP A 5 -13.32 12.58 4.80
CA ASP A 5 -12.21 13.36 4.22
C ASP A 5 -11.04 12.45 3.83
N ARG A 6 -10.79 11.41 4.64
CA ARG A 6 -9.76 10.42 4.38
C ARG A 6 -10.11 9.53 3.19
N ASP A 7 -11.36 9.11 3.07
CA ASP A 7 -11.83 8.28 1.96
C ASP A 7 -11.79 9.05 0.62
N ALA A 8 -12.23 10.31 0.62
CA ALA A 8 -12.11 11.19 -0.54
C ALA A 8 -10.63 11.41 -0.94
N THR A 9 -9.76 11.63 0.05
CA THR A 9 -8.31 11.77 -0.17
C THR A 9 -7.71 10.50 -0.78
N TYR A 10 -8.05 9.33 -0.23
CA TYR A 10 -7.61 8.05 -0.77
C TYR A 10 -8.04 7.87 -2.22
N ALA A 11 -9.32 8.13 -2.54
CA ALA A 11 -9.85 8.00 -3.89
C ALA A 11 -9.12 8.92 -4.88
N ALA A 12 -8.83 10.17 -4.49
CA ALA A 12 -8.08 11.11 -5.32
C ALA A 12 -6.65 10.65 -5.58
N ILE A 13 -5.93 10.21 -4.53
CA ILE A 13 -4.55 9.70 -4.66
C ILE A 13 -4.53 8.45 -5.54
N ARG A 14 -5.45 7.51 -5.33
CA ARG A 14 -5.55 6.29 -6.13
C ARG A 14 -5.82 6.59 -7.61
N ALA A 15 -6.70 7.55 -7.90
CA ALA A 15 -6.99 7.95 -9.28
C ALA A 15 -5.75 8.54 -9.96
N ALA A 16 -5.00 9.41 -9.27
CA ALA A 16 -3.76 9.97 -9.79
C ALA A 16 -2.70 8.89 -10.06
N MET A 17 -2.48 7.98 -9.10
CA MET A 17 -1.54 6.86 -9.26
C MET A 17 -1.95 5.94 -10.41
N LEU A 18 -3.24 5.64 -10.58
CA LEU A 18 -3.73 4.80 -11.66
C LEU A 18 -3.55 5.47 -13.03
N ALA A 19 -3.75 6.78 -13.12
CA ALA A 19 -3.48 7.54 -14.34
C ALA A 19 -2.00 7.50 -14.71
N SER A 20 -1.09 7.70 -13.74
CA SER A 20 0.35 7.57 -13.94
C SER A 20 0.74 6.16 -14.37
N TYR A 21 0.22 5.13 -13.70
CA TYR A 21 0.44 3.72 -14.04
C TYR A 21 0.00 3.39 -15.47
N ALA A 22 -1.22 3.78 -15.85
CA ALA A 22 -1.75 3.55 -17.19
C ALA A 22 -0.92 4.29 -18.26
N GLY A 23 -0.50 5.52 -17.97
CA GLY A 23 0.40 6.29 -18.84
C GLY A 23 1.76 5.60 -19.03
N THR A 24 2.35 5.07 -17.96
CA THR A 24 3.61 4.31 -18.03
C THR A 24 3.47 3.06 -18.88
N LEU A 25 2.41 2.27 -18.69
CA LEU A 25 2.18 1.08 -19.52
C LEU A 25 1.93 1.41 -20.99
N ALA A 26 1.26 2.52 -21.27
CA ALA A 26 1.00 2.94 -22.65
C ALA A 26 2.24 3.50 -23.36
N SER A 27 3.24 3.99 -22.62
CA SER A 27 4.42 4.67 -23.16
C SER A 27 5.73 3.87 -23.07
N THR A 28 5.69 2.70 -22.44
CA THR A 28 6.87 1.86 -22.20
C THR A 28 6.59 0.39 -22.57
N HIS A 29 7.62 -0.46 -22.50
CA HIS A 29 7.49 -1.91 -22.63
C HIS A 29 7.49 -2.63 -21.27
N MET A 30 7.28 -1.90 -20.17
CA MET A 30 7.27 -2.49 -18.83
C MET A 30 6.10 -3.44 -18.66
N SER A 31 6.33 -4.52 -17.92
CA SER A 31 5.26 -5.33 -17.37
C SER A 31 4.48 -4.57 -16.29
N PRO A 32 3.23 -4.98 -15.99
CA PRO A 32 2.46 -4.45 -14.86
C PRO A 32 3.24 -4.37 -13.54
N LEU A 33 4.03 -5.39 -13.23
CA LEU A 33 4.76 -5.46 -11.96
C LEU A 33 5.93 -4.47 -11.94
N GLU A 34 6.72 -4.37 -13.02
CA GLU A 34 7.83 -3.41 -13.11
C GLU A 34 7.34 -1.96 -12.98
N ALA A 35 6.18 -1.64 -13.55
CA ALA A 35 5.58 -0.32 -13.39
C ALA A 35 5.12 -0.05 -11.95
N LEU A 36 4.61 -1.06 -11.23
CA LEU A 36 4.27 -0.95 -9.81
C LEU A 36 5.52 -0.81 -8.93
N GLU A 37 6.60 -1.53 -9.25
CA GLU A 37 7.90 -1.38 -8.58
C GLU A 37 8.45 0.05 -8.74
N CYS A 38 8.32 0.64 -9.93
CA CYS A 38 8.68 2.04 -10.16
C CYS A 38 7.85 3.01 -9.31
N ILE A 39 6.54 2.77 -9.18
CA ILE A 39 5.68 3.57 -8.30
C ILE A 39 6.10 3.42 -6.84
N ALA A 40 6.38 2.19 -6.37
CA ALA A 40 6.84 1.94 -5.01
C ALA A 40 8.18 2.64 -4.72
N ALA A 41 9.12 2.60 -5.66
CA ALA A 41 10.39 3.31 -5.56
C ALA A 41 10.19 4.83 -5.49
N ALA A 42 9.27 5.38 -6.29
CA ALA A 42 8.93 6.81 -6.24
C ALA A 42 8.33 7.20 -4.88
N VAL A 43 7.42 6.39 -4.32
CA VAL A 43 6.87 6.61 -2.97
C VAL A 43 7.97 6.59 -1.92
N GLY A 44 8.93 5.67 -1.99
CA GLY A 44 10.09 5.64 -1.11
C GLY A 44 10.98 6.89 -1.21
N SER A 45 11.19 7.41 -2.43
CA SER A 45 11.92 8.67 -2.63
C SER A 45 11.20 9.86 -2.00
N ILE A 46 9.88 9.96 -2.22
CA ILE A 46 9.04 11.01 -1.64
C ILE A 46 9.07 10.92 -0.11
N TYR A 47 8.95 9.72 0.46
CA TYR A 47 9.08 9.51 1.90
C TYR A 47 10.39 10.08 2.43
N ARG A 48 11.53 9.78 1.78
CA ARG A 48 12.84 10.30 2.20
C ARG A 48 12.88 11.83 2.17
N GLU A 49 12.43 12.44 1.07
CA GLU A 49 12.39 13.90 0.93
C GLU A 49 11.53 14.55 2.02
N VAL A 50 10.37 13.96 2.32
CA VAL A 50 9.47 14.43 3.38
C VAL A 50 10.11 14.23 4.75
N ALA A 51 10.74 13.08 5.02
CA ALA A 51 11.44 12.81 6.27
C ALA A 51 12.59 13.80 6.51
N ASP A 52 13.43 14.04 5.49
CA ASP A 52 14.56 14.97 5.56
C ASP A 52 14.09 16.39 5.93
N SER A 53 12.98 16.85 5.34
CA SER A 53 12.39 18.17 5.64
C SER A 53 11.86 18.32 7.09
N HIS A 54 11.63 17.20 7.78
CA HIS A 54 11.19 17.19 9.19
C HIS A 54 12.36 16.99 10.16
N LEU A 55 13.52 16.53 9.68
CA LEU A 55 14.74 16.39 10.46
C LEU A 55 15.62 17.65 10.44
N ASP A 56 15.35 18.58 9.53
CA ASP A 56 16.00 19.90 9.48
C ASP A 56 15.74 20.70 10.79
N PRO A 57 16.74 21.40 11.35
CA PRO A 57 16.56 22.28 12.51
C PRO A 57 15.47 23.36 12.34
N GLU A 58 15.25 23.85 11.12
CA GLU A 58 14.16 24.76 10.75
C GLU A 58 12.98 24.00 10.13
N GLY A 59 12.96 22.68 10.28
CA GLY A 59 12.02 21.75 9.69
C GLY A 59 10.59 21.91 10.18
N CYS A 60 9.69 21.20 9.50
CA CYS A 60 8.26 21.28 9.75
C CYS A 60 7.89 20.98 11.22
N THR A 61 7.10 21.87 11.83
CA THR A 61 6.69 21.78 13.25
C THR A 61 5.40 20.98 13.47
N CYS A 62 4.98 20.17 12.49
CA CYS A 62 3.74 19.41 12.55
C CYS A 62 3.72 18.31 13.63
N GLY A 63 4.88 17.99 14.22
CA GLY A 63 5.02 17.05 15.33
C GLY A 63 5.25 15.60 14.91
N TRP A 64 5.16 15.28 13.62
CA TRP A 64 5.60 13.97 13.10
C TRP A 64 7.14 13.89 13.18
N ARG A 65 7.64 12.78 13.71
CA ARG A 65 9.07 12.49 13.82
C ARG A 65 9.34 11.24 12.98
N PRO A 66 10.05 11.39 11.84
CA PRO A 66 10.33 10.26 10.98
C PRO A 66 11.07 9.14 11.72
N ASN A 67 10.64 7.91 11.51
CA ASN A 67 11.33 6.71 11.95
C ASN A 67 11.30 5.73 10.78
N GLU A 68 12.40 5.67 10.02
CA GLU A 68 12.47 4.90 8.78
C GLU A 68 11.98 3.46 8.94
N VAL A 69 12.34 2.80 10.04
CA VAL A 69 12.01 1.39 10.22
C VAL A 69 10.52 1.23 10.44
N MET A 70 9.91 2.07 11.29
CA MET A 70 8.49 1.98 11.60
C MET A 70 7.61 2.50 10.48
N ASP A 71 8.02 3.58 9.83
CA ASP A 71 7.26 4.21 8.75
C ASP A 71 7.23 3.31 7.51
N ILE A 72 8.36 2.71 7.12
CA ILE A 72 8.40 1.77 5.99
C ILE A 72 7.57 0.52 6.28
N VAL A 73 7.67 -0.06 7.49
CA VAL A 73 6.83 -1.20 7.89
C VAL A 73 5.34 -0.84 7.82
N ALA A 74 4.96 0.36 8.25
CA ALA A 74 3.57 0.82 8.16
C ALA A 74 3.10 0.94 6.69
N LEU A 75 3.96 1.41 5.78
CA LEU A 75 3.66 1.47 4.35
C LEU A 75 3.52 0.07 3.74
N GLU A 76 4.42 -0.87 4.07
CA GLU A 76 4.34 -2.27 3.64
C GLU A 76 3.04 -2.93 4.12
N GLN A 77 2.67 -2.71 5.38
CA GLN A 77 1.41 -3.19 5.94
C GLN A 77 0.20 -2.58 5.24
N ALA A 78 0.24 -1.29 4.90
CA ALA A 78 -0.83 -0.64 4.17
C ALA A 78 -0.99 -1.23 2.75
N ILE A 79 0.11 -1.54 2.07
CA ILE A 79 0.09 -2.24 0.78
C ILE A 79 -0.54 -3.63 0.97
N ALA A 80 -0.04 -4.42 1.93
CA ALA A 80 -0.52 -5.77 2.18
C ALA A 80 -2.03 -5.79 2.48
N ALA A 81 -2.50 -4.88 3.34
CA ALA A 81 -3.91 -4.78 3.72
C ALA A 81 -4.85 -4.42 2.55
N ASN A 82 -4.35 -3.71 1.53
CA ASN A 82 -5.15 -3.30 0.37
C ASN A 82 -4.93 -4.18 -0.88
N ALA A 83 -3.88 -4.99 -0.90
CA ALA A 83 -3.57 -5.94 -1.96
C ALA A 83 -4.11 -7.34 -1.66
N ALA A 84 -4.25 -7.68 -0.38
CA ALA A 84 -4.92 -8.91 0.03
C ALA A 84 -6.31 -8.93 -0.61
N ARG A 85 -6.58 -10.01 -1.35
CA ARG A 85 -7.96 -10.35 -1.69
C ARG A 85 -8.68 -10.51 -0.35
N GLU A 86 -9.90 -10.00 -0.25
CA GLU A 86 -10.90 -10.66 0.60
C GLU A 86 -11.09 -12.06 0.00
N ASP A 87 -10.10 -12.95 0.13
CA ASP A 87 -10.40 -14.35 -0.02
C ASP A 87 -11.37 -14.61 1.10
N GLU A 88 -12.62 -14.84 0.68
CA GLU A 88 -13.60 -15.62 1.41
C GLU A 88 -12.81 -16.57 2.30
N MET A 89 -12.89 -16.37 3.61
CA MET A 89 -12.72 -17.48 4.52
C MET A 89 -13.71 -18.54 4.05
N VAL A 90 -13.29 -19.41 3.14
CA VAL A 90 -13.90 -20.70 2.92
C VAL A 90 -13.62 -21.43 4.21
N TYR A 91 -14.47 -21.17 5.20
CA TYR A 91 -14.54 -21.90 6.43
C TYR A 91 -14.50 -23.37 6.05
N PHE A 92 -13.49 -24.07 6.56
CA PHE A 92 -13.40 -25.52 6.47
C PHE A 92 -14.68 -26.08 7.08
N ASP A 93 -15.66 -26.45 6.26
CA ASP A 93 -16.90 -27.04 6.77
C ASP A 93 -16.56 -28.43 7.29
N LEU A 94 -16.53 -28.58 8.61
CA LEU A 94 -16.31 -29.84 9.30
C LEU A 94 -17.33 -30.92 8.89
N ARG A 95 -18.48 -30.54 8.31
CA ARG A 95 -19.46 -31.47 7.74
C ARG A 95 -19.02 -32.10 6.43
N SER A 96 -17.96 -31.57 5.81
CA SER A 96 -17.34 -32.11 4.60
C SER A 96 -16.33 -33.22 4.88
N ILE A 97 -16.04 -33.52 6.15
CA ILE A 97 -15.09 -34.57 6.53
C ILE A 97 -15.84 -35.90 6.59
N THR A 98 -15.55 -36.80 5.64
CA THR A 98 -15.97 -38.20 5.71
C THR A 98 -15.03 -38.98 6.64
N PRO A 99 -15.53 -39.67 7.67
CA PRO A 99 -14.68 -40.49 8.52
C PRO A 99 -14.15 -41.69 7.72
N VAL A 100 -12.82 -41.85 7.68
CA VAL A 100 -12.18 -43.06 7.17
C VAL A 100 -12.34 -44.15 8.23
N GLY A 101 -13.44 -44.89 8.15
CA GLY A 101 -13.64 -46.11 8.94
C GLY A 101 -12.84 -47.26 8.34
N HIS A 102 -11.91 -47.83 9.10
CA HIS A 102 -11.43 -49.20 8.88
C HIS A 102 -12.44 -50.17 9.50
N GLY A 103 -13.01 -51.03 8.66
CA GLY A 103 -13.80 -52.21 9.03
C GLY A 103 -13.27 -53.41 8.28
#